data_AF-A0A6N9ASE5-F1
#
_entry.id   AF-A0A6N9ASE5-F1
#
_cell.length_a   1.000
_cell.length_b   1.000
_cell.length_c   1.000
_cell.angle_alpha   90.00
_cell.angle_beta   90.00
_cell.angle_gamma   90.00
#
_symmetry.space_group_name_H-M   'P 1'
#
loop_
_entity.id
_entity.type
_entity.pdbx_description
1 polymer ?
#
loop_
_entity_poly.entity_id
_entity_poly.type
_entity_poly.pdbx_seq_one_letter_code
_entity_poly.pdbx_strand_id
1 'polypeptide(L)'
;MNPTYWALGLSVTLIIAGFTFAYKFGKWQGEVDNDRKNFKEFMNEVRSDIKEILSRLPAKPISSSSPIRLTELGERISKKIDAKSWAENTAQEMIEETEGMDSLKIQEESFNKAKNFEPNETLLQNMRDSAFQEGIDLEGVRDVLGVELRDQLLAIHGKTKESLDK
;
A
#
# COMPACT_ATOMS: atom_id res chain seq x y z
N MET A 1 -1.47 -34.17 -74.61
CA MET A 1 -1.94 -33.27 -73.54
C MET A 1 -0.77 -32.37 -73.15
N ASN A 2 -0.86 -31.06 -73.41
CA ASN A 2 0.29 -30.17 -73.30
C ASN A 2 0.62 -29.84 -71.82
N PRO A 3 1.86 -30.06 -71.36
CA PRO A 3 2.26 -29.81 -69.96
C PRO A 3 2.17 -28.33 -69.56
N THR A 4 2.04 -27.42 -70.53
CA THR A 4 1.89 -25.97 -70.32
C THR A 4 0.54 -25.59 -69.68
N TYR A 5 -0.53 -26.35 -69.91
CA TYR A 5 -1.84 -26.06 -69.30
C TYR A 5 -1.91 -26.41 -67.80
N TRP A 6 -1.15 -27.41 -67.37
CA TRP A 6 -1.04 -27.78 -65.95
C TRP A 6 -0.25 -26.74 -65.15
N ALA A 7 0.83 -26.21 -65.73
CA ALA A 7 1.63 -25.16 -65.12
C ALA A 7 0.85 -23.84 -64.96
N LEU A 8 0.07 -23.46 -65.99
CA LEU A 8 -0.79 -22.28 -65.93
C LEU A 8 -1.93 -22.45 -64.89
N GLY A 9 -2.57 -23.63 -64.85
CA GLY A 9 -3.61 -23.92 -63.86
C GLY A 9 -3.11 -23.84 -62.41
N LEU A 10 -1.91 -24.37 -62.12
CA LEU A 10 -1.27 -24.29 -60.80
C LEU A 10 -0.88 -22.86 -60.40
N SER A 11 -0.43 -22.05 -61.35
CA SER A 11 -0.06 -20.65 -61.07
C SER A 11 -1.28 -19.81 -60.67
N VAL A 12 -2.43 -20.03 -61.31
CA VAL A 12 -3.67 -19.29 -61.02
C VAL A 12 -4.24 -19.69 -59.66
N THR A 13 -4.20 -20.97 -59.30
CA THR A 13 -4.69 -21.42 -57.98
C THR A 13 -3.81 -20.92 -56.84
N LEU A 14 -2.49 -20.85 -57.01
CA LEU A 14 -1.57 -20.28 -56.02
C LEU A 14 -1.82 -18.79 -55.80
N ILE A 15 -2.11 -18.02 -56.86
CA ILE A 15 -2.42 -16.59 -56.74
C ILE A 15 -3.73 -16.38 -55.95
N ILE A 16 -4.78 -17.15 -56.25
CA ILE A 16 -6.06 -17.07 -55.54
C ILE A 16 -5.92 -17.50 -54.07
N ALA A 17 -5.14 -18.55 -53.80
CA ALA A 17 -4.84 -19.00 -52.44
C ALA A 17 -4.05 -17.94 -51.66
N GLY A 18 -3.05 -17.31 -52.27
CA GLY A 18 -2.28 -16.21 -51.66
C GLY A 18 -3.16 -15.01 -51.32
N PHE A 19 -4.07 -14.63 -52.22
CA PHE A 19 -4.96 -13.49 -52.00
C PHE A 19 -5.98 -13.74 -50.88
N THR A 20 -6.56 -14.95 -50.83
CA THR A 20 -7.49 -15.33 -49.76
C THR A 20 -6.81 -15.43 -48.40
N PHE A 21 -5.56 -15.90 -48.35
CA PHE A 21 -4.77 -15.91 -47.13
C PHE A 21 -4.45 -14.49 -46.64
N ALA A 22 -3.98 -13.60 -47.53
CA ALA A 22 -3.68 -12.21 -47.17
C ALA A 22 -4.93 -11.46 -46.67
N TYR A 23 -6.09 -11.66 -47.30
CA TYR A 23 -7.34 -11.05 -46.86
C TYR A 23 -7.79 -11.55 -45.48
N LYS A 24 -7.71 -12.85 -45.23
CA LYS A 24 -8.04 -13.43 -43.91
C LYS A 24 -7.06 -12.98 -42.83
N PHE A 25 -5.77 -12.89 -43.15
CA PHE A 25 -4.74 -12.44 -42.21
C PHE A 25 -4.89 -10.95 -41.86
N GLY A 26 -5.20 -10.10 -42.84
CA GLY A 26 -5.46 -8.68 -42.61
C GLY A 26 -6.69 -8.43 -41.74
N LYS A 27 -7.77 -9.21 -41.93
CA LYS A 27 -8.95 -9.17 -41.03
C LYS A 27 -8.61 -9.61 -39.60
N TRP A 28 -7.88 -10.71 -39.46
CA TRP A 28 -7.47 -11.22 -38.15
C TRP A 28 -6.58 -10.22 -37.39
N GLN A 29 -5.61 -9.60 -38.06
CA GLN A 29 -4.80 -8.53 -37.45
C GLN A 29 -5.66 -7.33 -37.06
N GLY A 30 -6.60 -6.91 -37.91
CA GLY A 30 -7.52 -5.82 -37.59
C GLY A 30 -8.41 -6.09 -36.39
N GLU A 31 -8.92 -7.33 -36.24
CA GLU A 31 -9.72 -7.77 -35.09
C GLU A 31 -8.86 -7.80 -33.81
N VAL A 32 -7.66 -8.38 -33.86
CA VAL A 32 -6.74 -8.44 -32.71
C VAL A 32 -6.29 -7.04 -32.25
N ASP A 33 -6.03 -6.12 -33.18
CA ASP A 33 -5.67 -4.74 -32.86
C ASP A 33 -6.83 -3.96 -32.26
N ASN A 34 -8.06 -4.23 -32.73
CA ASN A 34 -9.27 -3.65 -32.15
C ASN A 34 -9.51 -4.18 -30.73
N ASP A 35 -9.36 -5.48 -30.51
CA ASP A 35 -9.48 -6.11 -29.20
C ASP A 35 -8.40 -5.61 -28.22
N ARG A 36 -7.17 -5.39 -28.69
CA ARG A 36 -6.11 -4.78 -27.87
C ARG A 36 -6.43 -3.35 -27.46
N LYS A 37 -7.01 -2.54 -28.35
CA LYS A 37 -7.43 -1.17 -28.03
C LYS A 37 -8.55 -1.17 -27.01
N ASN A 38 -9.60 -1.97 -27.24
CA ASN A 38 -10.72 -2.10 -26.32
C ASN A 38 -10.27 -2.62 -24.94
N PHE A 39 -9.36 -3.59 -24.90
CA PHE A 39 -8.80 -4.08 -23.64
C PHE A 39 -7.98 -3.02 -22.91
N LYS A 40 -7.20 -2.21 -23.63
CA LYS A 40 -6.43 -1.11 -23.04
C LYS A 40 -7.34 -0.02 -22.49
N GLU A 41 -8.42 0.31 -23.19
CA GLU A 41 -9.45 1.25 -22.75
C GLU A 41 -10.16 0.74 -21.49
N PHE A 42 -10.60 -0.52 -21.51
CA PHE A 42 -11.16 -1.19 -20.33
C PHE A 42 -10.21 -1.17 -19.13
N MET A 43 -8.93 -1.47 -19.31
CA MET A 43 -7.94 -1.43 -18.22
C MET A 43 -7.70 0.00 -17.69
N ASN A 44 -7.81 1.01 -18.53
CA ASN A 44 -7.71 2.41 -18.10
C ASN A 44 -8.95 2.84 -17.30
N GLU A 45 -10.13 2.39 -17.72
CA GLU A 45 -11.39 2.62 -17.00
C GLU A 45 -11.37 1.94 -15.62
N VAL A 46 -11.01 0.66 -15.56
CA VAL A 46 -10.83 -0.08 -14.29
C VAL A 46 -9.82 0.62 -13.38
N ARG A 47 -8.71 1.14 -13.92
CA ARG A 47 -7.74 1.89 -13.14
C ARG A 47 -8.30 3.21 -12.60
N SER A 48 -9.12 3.89 -13.40
CA SER A 48 -9.80 5.13 -12.99
C SER A 48 -10.78 4.86 -11.86
N ASP A 49 -11.61 3.82 -12.01
CA ASP A 49 -12.61 3.43 -11.01
C ASP A 49 -11.95 2.99 -9.70
N ILE A 50 -10.86 2.23 -9.77
CA ILE A 50 -10.07 1.87 -8.59
C ILE A 50 -9.54 3.13 -7.90
N LYS A 51 -9.01 4.10 -8.66
CA LYS A 51 -8.54 5.37 -8.06
C LYS A 51 -9.68 6.16 -7.42
N GLU A 52 -10.85 6.18 -8.03
CA GLU A 52 -12.04 6.86 -7.48
C GLU A 52 -12.57 6.17 -6.22
N ILE A 53 -12.55 4.83 -6.18
CA ILE A 53 -12.93 4.06 -5.00
C ILE A 53 -11.91 4.28 -3.88
N LEU A 54 -10.61 4.24 -4.20
CA LEU A 54 -9.54 4.44 -3.22
C LEU A 54 -9.47 5.89 -2.70
N SER A 55 -9.83 6.90 -3.51
CA SER A 55 -9.90 8.29 -3.06
C SER A 55 -11.07 8.57 -2.11
N ARG A 56 -12.07 7.69 -2.10
CA ARG A 56 -13.21 7.72 -1.16
C ARG A 56 -12.95 6.96 0.14
N LEU A 57 -11.86 6.19 0.23
CA LEU A 57 -11.50 5.53 1.48
C LEU A 57 -10.92 6.57 2.45
N PRO A 58 -11.31 6.52 3.75
CA PRO A 58 -10.72 7.39 4.75
C PRO A 58 -9.21 7.18 4.80
N ALA A 59 -8.45 8.27 4.78
CA ALA A 59 -7.00 8.22 4.91
C ALA A 59 -6.65 7.50 6.22
N LYS A 60 -5.75 6.51 6.14
CA LYS A 60 -5.31 5.78 7.33
C LYS A 60 -4.20 6.56 8.04
N PRO A 61 -4.21 6.66 9.38
CA PRO A 61 -3.15 7.32 10.13
C PRO A 61 -1.82 6.53 10.08
N ILE A 62 -1.89 5.27 9.68
CA ILE A 62 -0.77 4.33 9.65
C ILE A 62 -0.65 3.65 8.28
N SER A 63 0.60 3.47 7.82
CA SER A 63 0.91 2.71 6.62
C SER A 63 0.75 1.20 6.83
N SER A 64 0.14 0.50 5.88
CA SER A 64 0.03 -0.96 5.89
C SER A 64 1.34 -1.70 5.55
N SER A 65 2.36 -1.00 5.06
CA SER A 65 3.69 -1.56 4.80
C SER A 65 4.47 -1.76 6.09
N SER A 66 5.13 -2.91 6.24
CA SER A 66 6.11 -3.14 7.30
C SER A 66 7.46 -2.49 6.95
N PRO A 67 8.15 -1.83 7.90
CA PRO A 67 7.68 -1.52 9.26
C PRO A 67 6.56 -0.49 9.23
N ILE A 68 5.57 -0.69 10.11
CA ILE A 68 4.38 0.16 10.23
C ILE A 68 4.80 1.61 10.54
N ARG A 69 4.46 2.61 9.73
CA ARG A 69 4.88 4.01 9.97
C ARG A 69 3.67 4.93 10.02
N LEU A 70 3.85 6.09 10.64
CA LEU A 70 2.87 7.17 10.54
C LEU A 70 2.79 7.65 9.09
N THR A 71 1.57 7.89 8.62
CA THR A 71 1.33 8.66 7.40
C THR A 71 1.32 10.15 7.73
N GLU A 72 1.21 11.03 6.73
CA GLU A 72 1.04 12.47 6.96
C GLU A 72 -0.14 12.78 7.90
N LEU A 73 -1.21 11.98 7.82
CA LEU A 73 -2.34 12.07 8.74
C LEU A 73 -1.94 11.67 10.17
N GLY A 74 -1.25 10.54 10.32
CA GLY A 74 -0.75 10.08 11.62
C GLY A 74 0.19 11.07 12.28
N GLU A 75 1.07 11.72 11.50
CA GLU A 75 1.97 12.77 12.00
C GLU A 75 1.22 14.01 12.50
N ARG A 76 0.13 14.42 11.83
CA ARG A 76 -0.71 15.51 12.32
C ARG A 76 -1.39 15.15 13.63
N ILE A 77 -1.93 13.94 13.72
CA ILE A 77 -2.57 13.45 14.95
C ILE A 77 -1.56 13.39 16.09
N SER A 78 -0.36 12.83 15.84
CA SER A 78 0.74 12.74 16.80
C SER A 78 1.08 14.11 17.40
N LYS A 79 1.25 15.13 16.54
CA LYS A 79 1.52 16.50 16.98
C LYS A 79 0.37 17.10 17.81
N LYS A 80 -0.88 16.83 17.43
CA LYS A 80 -2.05 17.41 18.09
C LYS A 80 -2.30 16.84 19.49
N ILE A 81 -2.05 15.55 19.68
CA ILE A 81 -2.22 14.87 20.98
C ILE A 81 -0.93 14.83 21.81
N ASP A 82 0.15 15.41 21.29
CA ASP A 82 1.49 15.33 21.88
C ASP A 82 1.95 13.89 22.14
N ALA A 83 1.73 13.01 21.15
CA ALA A 83 2.02 11.58 21.24
C ALA A 83 3.48 11.27 21.54
N LYS A 84 4.40 12.13 21.10
CA LYS A 84 5.84 11.98 21.33
C LYS A 84 6.21 12.12 22.79
N SER A 85 5.72 13.15 23.47
CA SER A 85 5.99 13.33 24.90
C SER A 85 5.43 12.17 25.73
N TRP A 86 4.24 11.68 25.35
CA TRP A 86 3.70 10.46 25.95
C TRP A 86 4.61 9.25 25.72
N ALA A 87 5.01 9.01 24.46
CA ALA A 87 5.87 7.90 24.08
C ALA A 87 7.24 7.95 24.77
N GLU A 88 7.83 9.12 24.94
CA GLU A 88 9.10 9.32 25.66
C GLU A 88 9.00 8.90 27.13
N ASN A 89 7.95 9.32 27.82
CA ASN A 89 7.73 8.96 29.22
C ASN A 89 7.42 7.47 29.39
N THR A 90 6.50 6.94 28.57
CA THR A 90 6.13 5.52 28.63
C THR A 90 7.28 4.61 28.20
N ALA A 91 8.10 5.03 27.23
CA ALA A 91 9.28 4.27 26.84
C ALA A 91 10.26 4.12 28.00
N GLN A 92 10.48 5.18 28.80
CA GLN A 92 11.34 5.12 29.99
C GLN A 92 10.86 4.10 31.02
N GLU A 93 9.55 4.00 31.24
CA GLU A 93 8.95 3.01 32.14
C GLU A 93 9.12 1.57 31.62
N MET A 94 9.19 1.40 30.29
CA MET A 94 9.22 0.09 29.64
C MET A 94 10.61 -0.36 29.18
N ILE A 95 11.68 0.41 29.46
CA ILE A 95 13.04 0.08 28.97
C ILE A 95 13.47 -1.29 29.46
N GLU A 96 13.35 -1.56 30.76
CA GLU A 96 13.78 -2.82 31.38
C GLU A 96 12.91 -4.00 30.89
N GLU A 97 11.60 -3.79 30.79
CA GLU A 97 10.66 -4.82 30.33
C GLU A 97 10.90 -5.22 28.88
N THR A 98 11.41 -4.29 28.07
CA THR A 98 11.64 -4.49 26.63
C THR A 98 13.09 -4.80 26.28
N GLU A 99 13.98 -4.89 27.28
CA GLU A 99 15.38 -5.22 27.08
C GLU A 99 15.54 -6.64 26.52
N GLY A 100 16.34 -6.77 25.46
CA GLY A 100 16.58 -8.06 24.79
C GLY A 100 15.41 -8.56 23.91
N MET A 101 14.31 -7.82 23.82
CA MET A 101 13.23 -8.13 22.89
C MET A 101 13.66 -7.88 21.43
N ASP A 102 13.11 -8.69 20.52
CA ASP A 102 13.23 -8.43 19.09
C ASP A 102 12.31 -7.27 18.67
N SER A 103 12.56 -6.70 17.48
CA SER A 103 11.81 -5.55 16.99
C SER A 103 10.31 -5.83 16.77
N LEU A 104 9.93 -7.10 16.54
CA LEU A 104 8.53 -7.49 16.34
C LEU A 104 7.80 -7.52 17.68
N LYS A 105 8.42 -8.08 18.73
CA LYS A 105 7.89 -8.06 20.10
C LYS A 105 7.78 -6.64 20.64
N ILE A 106 8.79 -5.80 20.41
CA ILE A 106 8.72 -4.37 20.79
C ILE A 106 7.51 -3.71 20.11
N GLN A 107 7.25 -4.02 18.83
CA GLN A 107 6.06 -3.52 18.15
C GLN A 107 4.77 -4.02 18.82
N GLU A 108 4.62 -5.33 19.02
CA GLU A 108 3.42 -5.91 19.66
C GLU A 108 3.15 -5.29 21.03
N GLU A 109 4.17 -5.19 21.88
CA GLU A 109 4.06 -4.58 23.21
C GLU A 109 3.70 -3.09 23.15
N SER A 110 4.28 -2.34 22.20
CA SER A 110 3.98 -0.91 22.04
C SER A 110 2.52 -0.67 21.68
N PHE A 111 1.97 -1.46 20.75
CA PHE A 111 0.57 -1.37 20.36
C PHE A 111 -0.36 -1.87 21.48
N ASN A 112 0.00 -2.93 22.19
CA ASN A 112 -0.76 -3.43 23.33
C ASN A 112 -0.83 -2.38 24.45
N LYS A 113 0.31 -1.75 24.77
CA LYS A 113 0.37 -0.66 25.76
C LYS A 113 -0.52 0.50 25.36
N ALA A 114 -0.44 0.94 24.10
CA ALA A 114 -1.27 2.04 23.59
C ALA A 114 -2.77 1.72 23.58
N LYS A 115 -3.15 0.46 23.32
CA LYS A 115 -4.56 0.01 23.37
C LYS A 115 -5.14 -0.01 24.77
N ASN A 116 -4.34 -0.47 25.74
CA ASN A 116 -4.72 -0.57 27.15
C ASN A 116 -4.47 0.73 27.94
N PHE A 117 -3.93 1.76 27.30
CA PHE A 117 -3.66 3.03 27.94
C PHE A 117 -4.97 3.74 28.30
N GLU A 118 -5.06 4.15 29.56
CA GLU A 118 -6.13 4.98 30.10
C GLU A 118 -5.68 6.44 30.16
N PRO A 119 -5.98 7.26 29.14
CA PRO A 119 -5.61 8.68 29.15
C PRO A 119 -6.36 9.44 30.23
N ASN A 120 -5.71 10.48 30.78
CA ASN A 120 -6.41 11.48 31.59
C ASN A 120 -7.49 12.20 30.76
N GLU A 121 -8.40 12.91 31.43
CA GLU A 121 -9.55 13.55 30.78
C GLU A 121 -9.16 14.53 29.67
N THR A 122 -8.11 15.33 29.88
CA THR A 122 -7.60 16.29 28.90
C THR A 122 -7.07 15.60 27.64
N LEU A 123 -6.24 14.58 27.80
CA LEU A 123 -5.67 13.83 26.70
C LEU A 123 -6.76 13.03 25.96
N LEU A 124 -7.71 12.44 26.70
CA LEU A 124 -8.85 11.74 26.12
C LEU A 124 -9.69 12.67 25.25
N GLN A 125 -9.92 13.91 25.70
CA GLN A 125 -10.63 14.91 24.91
C GLN A 125 -9.85 15.27 23.64
N ASN A 126 -8.54 15.51 23.74
CA ASN A 126 -7.69 15.79 22.58
C ASN A 126 -7.68 14.63 21.57
N MET A 127 -7.67 13.39 22.05
CA MET A 127 -7.76 12.19 21.21
C MET A 127 -9.11 12.12 20.50
N ARG A 128 -10.23 12.37 21.20
CA ARG A 128 -11.58 12.39 20.61
C ARG A 128 -11.74 13.51 19.58
N ASP A 129 -11.23 14.70 19.87
CA ASP A 129 -11.28 15.84 18.96
C ASP A 129 -10.42 15.59 17.70
N SER A 130 -9.31 14.88 17.84
CA SER A 130 -8.47 14.47 16.71
C SER A 130 -9.15 13.39 15.86
N ALA A 131 -9.73 12.38 16.51
CA ALA A 131 -10.50 11.34 15.83
C ALA A 131 -11.66 11.95 15.01
N PHE A 132 -12.43 12.85 15.63
CA PHE A 132 -13.57 13.51 14.98
C PHE A 132 -13.13 14.39 13.80
N GLN A 133 -12.13 15.26 14.00
CA GLN A 133 -11.69 16.19 12.96
C GLN A 133 -11.09 15.49 11.74
N GLU A 134 -10.34 14.41 11.96
CA GLU A 134 -9.68 13.68 10.88
C GLU A 134 -10.52 12.52 10.32
N GLY A 135 -11.73 12.30 10.86
CA GLY A 135 -12.67 11.29 10.37
C GLY A 135 -12.20 9.85 10.62
N ILE A 136 -11.48 9.61 11.72
CA ILE A 136 -11.01 8.28 12.13
C ILE A 136 -11.61 7.88 13.48
N ASP A 137 -11.46 6.61 13.84
CA ASP A 137 -11.85 6.13 15.15
C ASP A 137 -10.77 6.37 16.22
N LEU A 138 -11.15 6.19 17.48
CA LEU A 138 -10.23 6.34 18.60
C LEU A 138 -9.14 5.25 18.59
N GLU A 139 -9.43 4.09 17.99
CA GLU A 139 -8.43 3.03 17.80
C GLU A 139 -7.31 3.51 16.87
N GLY A 140 -7.62 4.18 15.77
CA GLY A 140 -6.65 4.79 14.87
C GLY A 140 -5.77 5.86 15.55
N VAL A 141 -6.31 6.58 16.54
CA VAL A 141 -5.51 7.52 17.36
C VAL A 141 -4.59 6.77 18.33
N ARG A 142 -5.04 5.68 18.94
CA ARG A 142 -4.20 4.82 19.80
C ARG A 142 -3.10 4.12 19.02
N ASP A 143 -3.40 3.72 17.81
CA ASP A 143 -2.45 3.17 16.86
C ASP A 143 -1.29 4.16 16.61
N VAL A 144 -1.58 5.47 16.48
CA VAL A 144 -0.54 6.52 16.38
C VAL A 144 0.36 6.54 17.63
N LEU A 145 -0.23 6.44 18.83
CA LEU A 145 0.53 6.31 20.08
C LEU A 145 1.44 5.08 20.03
N GLY A 146 0.92 3.92 19.61
CA GLY A 146 1.68 2.68 19.51
C GLY A 146 2.90 2.77 18.58
N VAL A 147 2.78 3.49 17.45
CA VAL A 147 3.91 3.73 16.54
C VAL A 147 4.98 4.62 17.19
N GLU A 148 4.60 5.73 17.81
CA GLU A 148 5.54 6.63 18.47
C GLU A 148 6.28 5.93 19.63
N LEU A 149 5.58 5.13 20.43
CA LEU A 149 6.19 4.34 21.51
C LEU A 149 7.18 3.30 20.97
N ARG A 150 6.82 2.58 19.91
CA ARG A 150 7.73 1.62 19.26
C ARG A 150 8.99 2.33 18.77
N ASP A 151 8.83 3.43 18.06
CA ASP A 151 9.95 4.17 17.48
C ASP A 151 10.89 4.68 18.58
N GLN A 152 10.33 5.11 19.71
CA GLN A 152 11.11 5.53 20.86
C GLN A 152 11.85 4.37 21.53
N LEU A 153 11.19 3.24 21.77
CA LEU A 153 11.82 2.05 22.35
C LEU A 153 12.93 1.49 21.45
N LEU A 154 12.69 1.42 20.13
CA LEU A 154 13.71 1.00 19.17
C LEU A 154 14.88 1.97 19.11
N ALA A 155 14.63 3.28 19.21
CA ALA A 155 15.69 4.28 19.26
C ALA A 155 16.55 4.16 20.52
N ILE A 156 15.95 3.84 21.67
CA ILE A 156 16.67 3.59 22.93
C ILE A 156 17.53 2.33 22.78
N HIS A 157 16.94 1.18 22.44
CA HIS A 157 17.66 -0.10 22.32
C HIS A 157 18.72 -0.10 21.20
N GLY A 158 18.46 0.62 20.11
CA GLY A 158 19.43 0.84 19.03
C GLY A 158 20.63 1.67 19.48
N LYS A 159 20.40 2.71 20.30
CA LYS A 159 21.49 3.49 20.93
C LYS A 159 22.24 2.68 21.99
N THR A 160 21.54 1.81 22.74
CA THR A 160 22.16 0.98 23.78
C THR A 160 23.14 -0.06 23.20
N LYS A 161 22.83 -0.63 22.02
CA LYS A 161 23.76 -1.55 21.33
C LYS A 161 25.05 -0.86 20.86
N GLU A 162 24.97 0.36 20.34
CA GLU A 162 26.17 1.14 19.97
C GLU A 162 27.01 1.57 21.18
N SER A 163 26.42 1.64 22.38
CA SER A 163 27.13 2.01 23.61
C SER A 163 27.78 0.83 24.37
N LEU A 164 27.44 -0.42 24.03
CA LEU A 164 27.99 -1.62 24.67
C LEU A 164 29.19 -2.23 23.91
N ASP A 165 29.47 -1.74 22.70
CA ASP A 165 30.62 -2.14 21.86
C ASP A 165 31.84 -1.18 21.98
N LYS A 166 31.92 -0.37 23.05
CA LYS A 166 33.09 0.46 23.39
C LYS A 166 33.63 0.12 24.77
#